data_AF-A0AAE3SXU0-F1
#
_entry.id   AF-A0AAE3SXU0-F1
#
_cell.length_a   1.000
_cell.length_b   1.000
_cell.length_c   1.000
_cell.angle_alpha   90.00
_cell.angle_beta   90.00
_cell.angle_gamma   90.00
#
_symmetry.space_group_name_H-M   'P 1'
#
loop_
_entity.id
_entity.type
_entity.pdbx_description
1 polymer ?
#
loop_
_entity_poly.entity_id
_entity_poly.type
_entity_poly.pdbx_seq_one_letter_code
_entity_poly.pdbx_strand_id
1 'polypeptide(L)'
;MNQRKTQPFQDIGDDARRQYIDARAAFEALEAAQAQAATVRGGMYWKTVNGSEYLIRTSAGNAQKSLGPRSAETEAMQRSFAARKAEAEARLKALKTTVQRHQRLNRALYVGRVPAVVVDILNMLHDQGVAQHFTVVGTHAVYAYEAAAGVRVESAAVATRDVDLLWDTRKRFKLATQLKRLDSSMLALLRKVDKSFALVQGQLYTAVNSQGFEVDILRREQQEQDPHPAHLSETEEDFWVVQARNAEQLVSAQRFSAIVVAASGQMARMHTVHPLAFVKFKRWLGQQPDRDPLKVERDHLQADTVARLVEEYLPQLLQPTA
;
A
#
# COMPACT_ATOMS: atom_id res chain seq x y z
N MET A 1 -12.42 35.48 -27.98
CA MET A 1 -11.55 34.30 -28.10
C MET A 1 -12.01 33.29 -27.04
N ASN A 2 -12.82 32.31 -27.43
CA ASN A 2 -13.33 31.29 -26.50
C ASN A 2 -12.17 30.42 -26.05
N GLN A 3 -11.60 30.70 -24.88
CA GLN A 3 -10.79 29.72 -24.16
C GLN A 3 -11.74 28.57 -23.80
N ARG A 4 -11.74 27.49 -24.60
CA ARG A 4 -12.21 26.21 -24.10
C ARG A 4 -11.38 25.94 -22.85
N LYS A 5 -11.96 26.10 -21.67
CA LYS A 5 -11.37 25.58 -20.43
C LYS A 5 -11.16 24.10 -20.69
N THR A 6 -9.92 23.68 -20.91
CA THR A 6 -9.55 22.27 -20.96
C THR A 6 -10.07 21.67 -19.65
N GLN A 7 -11.02 20.74 -19.73
CA GLN A 7 -11.48 20.04 -18.54
C GLN A 7 -10.31 19.18 -18.08
N PRO A 8 -9.71 19.44 -16.90
CA PRO A 8 -8.53 18.70 -16.44
C PRO A 8 -8.85 17.24 -16.07
N PHE A 9 -10.14 16.87 -16.13
CA PHE A 9 -10.67 15.57 -15.78
C PHE A 9 -11.39 14.95 -16.97
N GLN A 10 -11.10 13.68 -17.22
CA GLN A 10 -11.83 12.83 -18.13
C GLN A 10 -12.64 11.80 -17.34
N ASP A 11 -13.95 11.72 -17.59
CA ASP A 11 -14.79 10.67 -17.01
C ASP A 11 -14.34 9.28 -17.50
N ILE A 12 -14.30 8.29 -16.62
CA ILE A 12 -13.98 6.89 -16.96
C ILE A 12 -15.14 6.15 -17.63
N GLY A 13 -16.35 6.72 -17.61
CA GLY A 13 -17.58 6.13 -18.13
C GLY A 13 -18.31 5.25 -17.11
N ASP A 14 -19.62 5.11 -17.30
CA ASP A 14 -20.51 4.45 -16.33
C ASP A 14 -20.19 2.96 -16.13
N ASP A 15 -19.84 2.23 -17.19
CA ASP A 15 -19.47 0.82 -17.11
C ASP A 15 -18.20 0.61 -16.28
N ALA A 16 -17.18 1.43 -16.52
CA ALA A 16 -15.93 1.38 -15.76
C ALA A 16 -16.16 1.78 -14.29
N ARG A 17 -17.01 2.79 -14.04
CA ARG A 17 -17.36 3.23 -12.68
C ARG A 17 -18.11 2.13 -11.91
N ARG A 18 -19.13 1.51 -12.52
CA ARG A 18 -19.87 0.39 -11.91
C ARG A 18 -18.93 -0.78 -11.63
N GLN A 19 -18.12 -1.15 -12.61
CA GLN A 19 -17.13 -2.22 -12.46
C GLN A 19 -16.14 -1.92 -11.32
N TYR A 20 -15.66 -0.69 -11.19
CA TYR A 20 -14.75 -0.30 -10.11
C TYR A 20 -15.42 -0.45 -8.74
N ILE A 21 -16.68 -0.01 -8.58
CA ILE A 21 -17.43 -0.14 -7.33
C ILE A 21 -17.53 -1.61 -6.91
N ASP A 22 -17.91 -2.49 -7.85
CA ASP A 22 -18.04 -3.93 -7.59
C ASP A 22 -16.69 -4.58 -7.28
N ALA A 23 -15.65 -4.22 -8.04
CA ALA A 23 -14.29 -4.73 -7.84
C ALA A 23 -13.71 -4.30 -6.49
N ARG A 24 -13.91 -3.04 -6.10
CA ARG A 24 -13.49 -2.49 -4.81
C ARG A 24 -14.14 -3.26 -3.65
N ALA A 25 -15.46 -3.47 -3.71
CA ALA A 25 -16.17 -4.22 -2.68
C ALA A 25 -15.67 -5.67 -2.54
N ALA A 26 -15.43 -6.34 -3.68
CA ALA A 26 -14.86 -7.68 -3.69
C ALA A 26 -13.43 -7.73 -3.11
N PHE A 27 -12.62 -6.70 -3.37
CA PHE A 27 -11.25 -6.60 -2.84
C PHE A 27 -11.22 -6.33 -1.35
N GLU A 28 -12.07 -5.44 -0.84
CA GLU A 28 -12.22 -5.19 0.59
C GLU A 28 -12.66 -6.45 1.34
N ALA A 29 -13.60 -7.20 0.76
CA ALA A 29 -14.00 -8.49 1.29
C ALA A 29 -12.84 -9.50 1.29
N LEU A 30 -11.99 -9.50 0.26
CA LEU A 30 -10.79 -10.34 0.18
C LEU A 30 -9.79 -9.98 1.30
N GLU A 31 -9.50 -8.70 1.52
CA GLU A 31 -8.61 -8.27 2.60
C GLU A 31 -9.13 -8.68 3.98
N ALA A 32 -10.44 -8.52 4.21
CA ALA A 32 -11.08 -8.99 5.45
C ALA A 32 -10.95 -10.51 5.61
N ALA A 33 -11.14 -11.27 4.53
CA ALA A 33 -10.98 -12.73 4.55
C ALA A 33 -9.52 -13.16 4.76
N GLN A 34 -8.53 -12.42 4.24
CA GLN A 34 -7.11 -12.64 4.51
C GLN A 34 -6.79 -12.41 5.98
N ALA A 35 -7.30 -11.33 6.58
CA ALA A 35 -7.13 -11.06 8.01
C ALA A 35 -7.78 -12.16 8.87
N GLN A 36 -8.99 -12.61 8.53
CA GLN A 36 -9.66 -13.71 9.22
C GLN A 36 -8.87 -15.02 9.09
N ALA A 37 -8.40 -15.37 7.89
CA ALA A 37 -7.58 -16.56 7.65
C ALA A 37 -6.26 -16.51 8.44
N ALA A 38 -5.68 -15.33 8.64
CA ALA A 38 -4.48 -15.16 9.46
C ALA A 38 -4.69 -15.58 10.92
N THR A 39 -5.89 -15.37 11.48
CA THR A 39 -6.23 -15.75 12.87
C THR A 39 -6.32 -17.26 13.09
N VAL A 40 -6.59 -18.03 12.03
CA VAL A 40 -6.74 -19.48 12.07
C VAL A 40 -5.52 -20.23 11.51
N ARG A 41 -4.39 -19.54 11.30
CA ARG A 41 -3.13 -20.17 10.86
C ARG A 41 -2.64 -21.22 11.86
N GLY A 42 -1.92 -22.20 11.31
CA GLY A 42 -1.45 -23.37 12.05
C GLY A 42 -2.48 -24.49 12.08
N GLY A 43 -2.40 -25.35 13.09
CA GLY A 43 -3.20 -26.55 13.19
C GLY A 43 -3.68 -26.82 14.61
N MET A 44 -4.64 -27.73 14.72
CA MET A 44 -5.08 -28.27 16.00
C MET A 44 -5.40 -29.75 15.80
N TYR A 45 -4.63 -30.62 16.43
CA TYR A 45 -4.72 -32.07 16.21
C TYR A 45 -4.51 -32.83 17.52
N TRP A 46 -4.98 -34.07 17.55
CA TRP A 46 -4.79 -34.98 18.67
C TRP A 46 -3.44 -35.69 18.57
N LYS A 47 -2.70 -35.73 19.68
CA LYS A 47 -1.43 -36.44 19.81
C LYS A 47 -1.50 -37.40 20.99
N THR A 48 -1.21 -38.67 20.75
CA THR A 48 -1.11 -39.68 21.81
C THR A 48 0.26 -39.60 22.48
N VAL A 49 0.28 -39.53 23.81
CA VAL A 49 1.48 -39.54 24.66
C VAL A 49 1.21 -40.48 25.83
N ASN A 50 2.01 -41.53 25.98
CA ASN A 50 1.90 -42.52 27.06
C ASN A 50 0.46 -43.06 27.26
N GLY A 51 -0.23 -43.39 26.16
CA GLY A 51 -1.60 -43.95 26.19
C GLY A 51 -2.72 -42.92 26.39
N SER A 52 -2.40 -41.65 26.65
CA SER A 52 -3.38 -40.56 26.75
C SER A 52 -3.35 -39.66 25.51
N GLU A 53 -4.51 -39.22 25.03
CA GLU A 53 -4.60 -38.25 23.93
C GLU A 53 -4.62 -36.81 24.44
N TYR A 54 -3.81 -35.96 23.82
CA TYR A 54 -3.72 -34.53 24.12
C TYR A 54 -4.03 -33.70 22.89
N LEU A 55 -4.74 -32.60 23.08
CA LEU A 55 -5.00 -31.64 22.03
C LEU A 55 -3.78 -30.72 21.87
N ILE A 56 -3.19 -30.72 20.68
CA ILE A 56 -2.01 -29.90 20.37
C ILE A 56 -2.40 -28.77 19.42
N ARG A 57 -2.10 -27.54 19.81
CA ARG A 57 -2.13 -26.36 18.95
C ARG A 57 -0.77 -26.17 18.29
N THR A 58 -0.74 -26.00 16.97
CA THR A 58 0.46 -25.56 16.26
C THR A 58 0.32 -24.14 15.76
N SER A 59 1.39 -23.36 15.89
CA SER A 59 1.50 -22.05 15.24
C SER A 59 1.86 -22.20 13.77
N ALA A 60 1.86 -21.10 13.02
CA ALA A 60 2.34 -21.06 11.64
C ALA A 60 3.84 -21.42 11.51
N GLY A 61 4.63 -21.22 12.57
CA GLY A 61 6.06 -21.56 12.63
C GLY A 61 6.33 -22.91 13.30
N ASN A 62 5.34 -23.82 13.30
CA ASN A 62 5.42 -25.18 13.87
C ASN A 62 5.64 -25.28 15.38
N ALA A 63 5.64 -24.16 16.12
CA ALA A 63 5.67 -24.20 17.58
C ALA A 63 4.41 -24.90 18.11
N GLN A 64 4.59 -25.86 19.01
CA GLN A 64 3.51 -26.69 19.53
C GLN A 64 3.18 -26.29 20.97
N LYS A 65 1.88 -26.23 21.30
CA LYS A 65 1.39 -26.05 22.66
C LYS A 65 0.31 -27.08 22.95
N SER A 66 0.47 -27.84 24.04
CA SER A 66 -0.61 -28.70 24.54
C SER A 66 -1.72 -27.83 25.15
N LEU A 67 -2.96 -28.16 24.82
CA LEU A 67 -4.18 -27.55 25.33
C LEU A 67 -4.88 -28.42 26.37
N GLY A 68 -4.30 -29.59 26.70
CA GLY A 68 -4.81 -30.51 27.70
C GLY A 68 -5.21 -31.88 27.13
N PRO A 69 -5.55 -32.83 28.02
CA PRO A 69 -6.00 -34.16 27.63
C PRO A 69 -7.37 -34.11 26.93
N ARG A 70 -7.73 -35.20 26.26
CA ARG A 70 -9.02 -35.35 25.61
C ARG A 70 -10.16 -35.32 26.63
N SER A 71 -11.06 -34.37 26.45
CA SER A 71 -12.26 -34.13 27.25
C SER A 71 -13.35 -33.53 26.35
N ALA A 72 -14.59 -33.44 26.86
CA ALA A 72 -15.67 -32.80 26.11
C ALA A 72 -15.34 -31.35 25.71
N GLU A 73 -14.60 -30.63 26.56
CA GLU A 73 -14.15 -29.26 26.32
C GLU A 73 -13.10 -29.18 25.20
N THR A 74 -12.04 -30.00 25.26
CA THR A 74 -10.98 -29.98 24.25
C THR A 74 -11.46 -30.50 22.90
N GLU A 75 -12.41 -31.44 22.88
CA GLU A 75 -13.11 -31.84 21.66
C GLU A 75 -13.96 -30.72 21.06
N ALA A 76 -14.71 -29.97 21.87
CA ALA A 76 -15.46 -28.82 21.39
C ALA A 76 -14.53 -27.74 20.81
N MET A 77 -13.38 -27.52 21.45
CA MET A 77 -12.35 -26.60 20.96
C MET A 77 -11.79 -27.03 19.59
N GLN A 78 -11.49 -28.32 19.43
CA GLN A 78 -11.01 -28.88 18.16
C GLN A 78 -12.04 -28.73 17.05
N ARG A 79 -13.31 -29.10 17.31
CA ARG A 79 -14.40 -28.97 16.34
C ARG A 79 -14.62 -27.51 15.91
N SER A 80 -14.68 -26.59 16.88
CA SER A 80 -14.82 -25.16 16.62
C SER A 80 -13.65 -24.60 15.81
N PHE A 81 -12.43 -25.01 16.11
CA PHE A 81 -11.26 -24.58 15.34
C PHE A 81 -11.30 -25.12 13.91
N ALA A 82 -11.58 -26.41 13.72
CA ALA A 82 -11.64 -27.03 12.41
C ALA A 82 -12.72 -26.38 11.52
N ALA A 83 -13.92 -26.14 12.06
CA ALA A 83 -15.01 -25.47 11.36
C ALA A 83 -14.63 -24.04 10.94
N ARG A 84 -14.12 -23.22 11.87
CA ARG A 84 -13.69 -21.84 11.57
C ARG A 84 -12.55 -21.80 10.55
N LYS A 85 -11.61 -22.74 10.62
CA LYS A 85 -10.51 -22.83 9.65
C LYS A 85 -11.03 -23.17 8.26
N ALA A 86 -11.87 -24.19 8.15
CA ALA A 86 -12.46 -24.60 6.87
C ALA A 86 -13.28 -23.48 6.23
N GLU A 87 -14.10 -22.77 7.02
CA GLU A 87 -14.90 -21.63 6.55
C GLU A 87 -14.01 -20.49 6.06
N ALA A 88 -13.00 -20.09 6.85
CA ALA A 88 -12.09 -19.00 6.48
C ALA A 88 -11.29 -19.33 5.21
N GLU A 89 -10.79 -20.56 5.07
CA GLU A 89 -10.05 -21.01 3.88
C GLU A 89 -10.95 -21.06 2.64
N ALA A 90 -12.18 -21.57 2.77
CA ALA A 90 -13.15 -21.61 1.68
C ALA A 90 -13.54 -20.20 1.22
N ARG A 91 -13.85 -19.30 2.17
CA ARG A 91 -14.17 -17.89 1.88
C ARG A 91 -13.02 -17.18 1.19
N LEU A 92 -11.79 -17.33 1.70
CA LEU A 92 -10.60 -16.74 1.09
C LEU A 92 -10.39 -17.23 -0.35
N LYS A 93 -10.54 -18.54 -0.60
CA LYS A 93 -10.40 -19.13 -1.94
C LYS A 93 -11.46 -18.60 -2.91
N ALA A 94 -12.72 -18.52 -2.48
CA ALA A 94 -13.81 -17.99 -3.28
C ALA A 94 -13.56 -16.51 -3.65
N LEU A 95 -13.19 -15.67 -2.67
CA LEU A 95 -12.93 -14.25 -2.90
C LEU A 95 -11.72 -14.01 -3.81
N LYS A 96 -10.65 -14.80 -3.70
CA LYS A 96 -9.52 -14.73 -4.65
C LYS A 96 -9.98 -14.95 -6.09
N THR A 97 -10.85 -15.95 -6.30
CA THR A 97 -11.40 -16.25 -7.64
C THR A 97 -12.28 -15.10 -8.15
N THR A 98 -13.12 -14.53 -7.28
CA THR A 98 -13.97 -13.38 -7.60
C THR A 98 -13.13 -12.16 -7.99
N VAL A 99 -12.11 -11.81 -7.19
CA VAL A 99 -11.21 -10.68 -7.46
C VAL A 99 -10.45 -10.88 -8.78
N GLN A 100 -9.97 -12.09 -9.08
CA GLN A 100 -9.33 -12.39 -10.38
C GLN A 100 -10.28 -12.17 -11.57
N ARG A 101 -11.58 -12.45 -11.41
CA ARG A 101 -12.58 -12.10 -12.45
C ARG A 101 -12.73 -10.59 -12.59
N HIS A 102 -12.81 -9.85 -11.47
CA HIS A 102 -12.86 -8.39 -11.52
C HIS A 102 -11.61 -7.79 -12.15
N GLN A 103 -10.41 -8.30 -11.87
CA GLN A 103 -9.17 -7.82 -12.48
C GLN A 103 -9.19 -7.96 -14.02
N ARG A 104 -9.73 -9.06 -14.55
CA ARG A 104 -9.89 -9.23 -16.01
C ARG A 104 -10.85 -8.21 -16.61
N LEU A 105 -11.98 -7.96 -15.95
CA LEU A 105 -12.96 -6.95 -16.37
C LEU A 105 -12.42 -5.53 -16.24
N ASN A 106 -11.66 -5.24 -15.19
CA ASN A 106 -11.00 -3.96 -14.98
C ASN A 106 -10.07 -3.61 -16.15
N ARG A 107 -9.32 -4.60 -16.64
CA ARG A 107 -8.48 -4.45 -17.83
C ARG A 107 -9.32 -4.19 -19.07
N ALA A 108 -10.38 -4.96 -19.28
CA ALA A 108 -11.24 -4.85 -20.46
C ALA A 108 -11.99 -3.50 -20.54
N LEU A 109 -12.40 -2.96 -19.40
CA LEU A 109 -13.12 -1.70 -19.27
C LEU A 109 -12.20 -0.50 -18.99
N TYR A 110 -10.88 -0.69 -19.03
CA TYR A 110 -9.88 0.35 -18.76
C TYR A 110 -10.15 1.12 -17.45
N VAL A 111 -10.51 0.39 -16.38
CA VAL A 111 -10.95 0.99 -15.11
C VAL A 111 -9.88 1.87 -14.46
N GLY A 112 -8.61 1.47 -14.56
CA GLY A 112 -7.50 2.24 -14.04
C GLY A 112 -6.26 2.13 -14.91
N ARG A 113 -5.27 2.95 -14.59
CA ARG A 113 -4.06 3.15 -15.40
C ARG A 113 -2.78 3.22 -14.58
N VAL A 114 -2.85 2.82 -13.30
CA VAL A 114 -1.66 2.82 -12.45
C VAL A 114 -0.59 1.90 -13.08
N PRO A 115 0.70 2.27 -13.09
CA PRO A 115 1.75 1.39 -13.55
C PRO A 115 1.70 0.06 -12.80
N ALA A 116 1.80 -1.07 -13.52
CA ALA A 116 1.69 -2.40 -12.92
C ALA A 116 2.72 -2.60 -11.79
N VAL A 117 3.95 -2.14 -12.01
CA VAL A 117 5.03 -2.19 -11.00
C VAL A 117 4.66 -1.52 -9.68
N VAL A 118 3.89 -0.42 -9.70
CA VAL A 118 3.43 0.25 -8.47
C VAL A 118 2.43 -0.63 -7.74
N VAL A 119 1.48 -1.23 -8.46
CA VAL A 119 0.50 -2.16 -7.88
C VAL A 119 1.19 -3.41 -7.31
N ASP A 120 2.21 -3.92 -8.00
CA ASP A 120 2.99 -5.07 -7.52
C ASP A 120 3.81 -4.72 -6.27
N ILE A 121 4.44 -3.54 -6.21
CA ILE A 121 5.11 -3.04 -5.00
C ILE A 121 4.14 -2.90 -3.83
N LEU A 122 2.96 -2.30 -4.06
CA LEU A 122 1.95 -2.14 -3.00
C LEU A 122 1.43 -3.48 -2.47
N ASN A 123 1.15 -4.43 -3.36
CA ASN A 123 0.76 -5.79 -2.98
C ASN A 123 1.88 -6.51 -2.23
N MET A 124 3.13 -6.37 -2.68
CA MET A 124 4.29 -6.89 -1.95
C MET A 124 4.36 -6.31 -0.53
N LEU A 125 4.25 -4.99 -0.37
CA LEU A 125 4.31 -4.37 0.95
C LEU A 125 3.16 -4.85 1.86
N HIS A 126 1.98 -5.07 1.29
CA HIS A 126 0.82 -5.62 2.01
C HIS A 126 1.06 -7.07 2.42
N ASP A 127 1.47 -7.94 1.50
CA ASP A 127 1.69 -9.36 1.73
C ASP A 127 2.80 -9.62 2.76
N GLN A 128 3.81 -8.74 2.80
CA GLN A 128 4.88 -8.79 3.80
C GLN A 128 4.49 -8.13 5.14
N GLY A 129 3.31 -7.50 5.22
CA GLY A 129 2.79 -6.89 6.45
C GLY A 129 3.49 -5.59 6.85
N VAL A 130 4.13 -4.91 5.89
CA VAL A 130 4.89 -3.67 6.10
C VAL A 130 4.25 -2.43 5.48
N ALA A 131 3.18 -2.58 4.68
CA ALA A 131 2.49 -1.47 4.01
C ALA A 131 2.12 -0.30 4.93
N GLN A 132 1.69 -0.59 6.15
CA GLN A 132 1.29 0.41 7.17
C GLN A 132 2.40 1.36 7.66
N HIS A 133 3.66 1.10 7.28
CA HIS A 133 4.81 1.95 7.57
C HIS A 133 5.11 2.93 6.45
N PHE A 134 4.51 2.73 5.27
CA PHE A 134 4.75 3.53 4.09
C PHE A 134 3.49 4.28 3.69
N THR A 135 3.68 5.47 3.14
CA THR A 135 2.64 6.27 2.52
C THR A 135 3.14 6.67 1.14
N VAL A 136 2.37 6.36 0.10
CA VAL A 136 2.63 6.85 -1.24
C VAL A 136 2.44 8.36 -1.24
N VAL A 137 3.46 9.10 -1.65
CA VAL A 137 3.42 10.56 -1.79
C VAL A 137 3.78 10.94 -3.24
N GLY A 138 3.96 12.23 -3.49
CA GLY A 138 4.32 12.71 -4.81
C GLY A 138 3.26 12.41 -5.87
N THR A 139 3.69 12.32 -7.12
CA THR A 139 2.80 12.20 -8.29
C THR A 139 1.85 10.99 -8.20
N HIS A 140 2.32 9.89 -7.61
CA HIS A 140 1.55 8.65 -7.54
C HIS A 140 0.34 8.71 -6.60
N ALA A 141 0.32 9.65 -5.65
CA ALA A 141 -0.85 9.91 -4.81
C ALA A 141 -2.10 10.27 -5.63
N VAL A 142 -1.90 10.93 -6.79
CA VAL A 142 -2.99 11.37 -7.68
C VAL A 142 -3.82 10.19 -8.18
N TYR A 143 -3.23 9.02 -8.41
CA TYR A 143 -3.97 7.82 -8.81
C TYR A 143 -4.99 7.35 -7.76
N ALA A 144 -4.70 7.53 -6.48
CA ALA A 144 -5.66 7.23 -5.41
C ALA A 144 -6.86 8.17 -5.46
N TYR A 145 -6.62 9.45 -5.79
CA TYR A 145 -7.66 10.48 -5.89
C TYR A 145 -8.51 10.27 -7.15
N GLU A 146 -7.88 9.94 -8.29
CA GLU A 146 -8.57 9.51 -9.52
C GLU A 146 -9.53 8.36 -9.25
N ALA A 147 -9.02 7.29 -8.63
CA ALA A 147 -9.81 6.10 -8.32
C ALA A 147 -10.98 6.41 -7.38
N ALA A 148 -10.78 7.29 -6.40
CA ALA A 148 -11.85 7.72 -5.49
C ALA A 148 -12.91 8.58 -6.18
N ALA A 149 -12.52 9.45 -7.11
CA ALA A 149 -13.39 10.36 -7.82
C ALA A 149 -14.06 9.74 -9.06
N GLY A 150 -13.58 8.60 -9.55
CA GLY A 150 -14.09 7.97 -10.77
C GLY A 150 -13.77 8.80 -12.03
N VAL A 151 -12.62 9.47 -12.05
CA VAL A 151 -12.15 10.30 -13.17
C VAL A 151 -10.67 10.06 -13.43
N ARG A 152 -10.16 10.52 -14.57
CA ARG A 152 -8.73 10.58 -14.91
C ARG A 152 -8.28 12.02 -14.99
N VAL A 153 -7.15 12.32 -14.38
CA VAL A 153 -6.44 13.59 -14.52
C VAL A 153 -5.61 13.57 -15.80
N GLU A 154 -5.53 14.71 -16.50
CA GLU A 154 -4.69 14.86 -17.69
C GLU A 154 -3.23 14.42 -17.45
N SER A 155 -2.65 13.76 -18.46
CA SER A 155 -1.37 13.03 -18.32
C SER A 155 -0.18 13.92 -17.95
N ALA A 156 -0.20 15.21 -18.30
CA ALA A 156 0.84 16.17 -17.93
C ALA A 156 1.03 16.32 -16.42
N ALA A 157 -0.01 16.02 -15.63
CA ALA A 157 0.04 16.05 -14.17
C ALA A 157 0.56 14.74 -13.54
N VAL A 158 0.68 13.63 -14.30
CA VAL A 158 0.91 12.27 -13.73
C VAL A 158 2.05 11.50 -14.42
N ALA A 159 2.73 12.07 -15.42
CA ALA A 159 3.83 11.40 -16.12
C ALA A 159 5.12 11.38 -15.30
N THR A 160 5.28 10.41 -14.40
CA THR A 160 6.57 10.09 -13.78
C THR A 160 6.84 8.58 -13.78
N ARG A 161 8.13 8.22 -13.83
CA ARG A 161 8.62 6.84 -13.73
C ARG A 161 9.22 6.56 -12.35
N ASP A 162 8.74 7.26 -11.33
CA ASP A 162 9.19 7.17 -9.94
C ASP A 162 8.01 6.83 -9.03
N VAL A 163 8.21 6.18 -7.90
CA VAL A 163 7.21 6.15 -6.82
C VAL A 163 7.86 6.56 -5.51
N ASP A 164 7.33 7.61 -4.91
CA ASP A 164 7.79 8.10 -3.62
C ASP A 164 7.06 7.39 -2.47
N LEU A 165 7.81 6.66 -1.65
CA LEU A 165 7.32 6.01 -0.44
C LEU A 165 7.84 6.75 0.79
N LEU A 166 6.96 7.51 1.44
CA LEU A 166 7.26 8.16 2.71
C LEU A 166 7.18 7.15 3.86
N TRP A 167 8.30 6.93 4.54
CA TRP A 167 8.40 6.07 5.71
C TRP A 167 8.03 6.81 7.00
N ASP A 168 7.11 6.24 7.79
CA ASP A 168 6.78 6.74 9.13
C ASP A 168 7.84 6.29 10.16
N THR A 169 8.85 7.13 10.37
CA THR A 169 9.97 6.85 11.28
C THR A 169 9.56 6.69 12.74
N ARG A 170 8.37 7.16 13.17
CA ARG A 170 7.82 6.88 14.52
C ARG A 170 7.59 5.39 14.73
N LYS A 171 7.44 4.62 13.64
CA LYS A 171 7.28 3.16 13.65
C LYS A 171 8.58 2.42 13.31
N ARG A 172 9.74 3.09 13.33
CA ARG A 172 11.02 2.50 12.90
C ARG A 172 11.35 1.16 13.56
N PHE A 173 11.19 1.07 14.88
CA PHE A 173 11.43 -0.17 15.62
C PHE A 173 10.47 -1.30 15.20
N LYS A 174 9.20 -0.96 14.89
CA LYS A 174 8.22 -1.94 14.42
C LYS A 174 8.58 -2.46 13.03
N LEU A 175 9.01 -1.58 12.12
CA LEU A 175 9.47 -2.00 10.80
C LEU A 175 10.73 -2.88 10.90
N ALA A 176 11.75 -2.43 11.64
CA ALA A 176 12.98 -3.19 11.82
C ALA A 176 12.71 -4.59 12.41
N THR A 177 11.86 -4.69 13.43
CA THR A 177 11.45 -5.98 14.01
C THR A 177 10.72 -6.87 13.00
N GLN A 178 9.84 -6.29 12.17
CA GLN A 178 9.13 -7.04 11.13
C GLN A 178 10.07 -7.53 10.03
N LEU A 179 10.97 -6.69 9.54
CA LEU A 179 11.98 -7.05 8.54
C LEU A 179 12.93 -8.14 9.06
N LYS A 180 13.37 -8.03 10.32
CA LYS A 180 14.16 -9.08 11.00
C LYS A 180 13.42 -10.41 11.09
N ARG A 181 12.11 -10.39 11.38
CA ARG A 181 11.26 -11.60 11.38
C ARG A 181 11.09 -12.18 9.97
N LEU A 182 11.11 -11.34 8.94
CA LEU A 182 11.03 -11.75 7.55
C LEU A 182 12.39 -12.21 6.99
N ASP A 183 13.48 -11.99 7.73
CA ASP A 183 14.86 -12.19 7.28
C ASP A 183 15.12 -11.53 5.92
N SER A 184 14.68 -10.27 5.78
CA SER A 184 14.69 -9.56 4.51
C SER A 184 14.97 -8.07 4.69
N SER A 185 15.61 -7.46 3.69
CA SER A 185 15.80 -6.01 3.54
C SER A 185 14.72 -5.39 2.65
N MET A 186 14.59 -4.06 2.61
CA MET A 186 13.64 -3.42 1.70
C MET A 186 14.05 -3.60 0.24
N LEU A 187 15.34 -3.49 -0.08
CA LEU A 187 15.84 -3.81 -1.42
C LEU A 187 15.54 -5.27 -1.82
N ALA A 188 15.71 -6.23 -0.90
CA ALA A 188 15.39 -7.62 -1.14
C ALA A 188 13.89 -7.84 -1.41
N LEU A 189 13.03 -7.05 -0.74
CA LEU A 189 11.59 -7.05 -1.00
C LEU A 189 11.25 -6.50 -2.38
N LEU A 190 11.87 -5.40 -2.81
CA LEU A 190 11.72 -4.87 -4.18
C LEU A 190 12.21 -5.89 -5.23
N ARG A 191 13.30 -6.60 -4.96
CA ARG A 191 13.81 -7.68 -5.83
C ARG A 191 12.87 -8.88 -5.97
N LYS A 192 11.89 -9.04 -5.08
CA LYS A 192 10.79 -10.03 -5.25
C LYS A 192 9.78 -9.60 -6.31
N VAL A 193 9.63 -8.28 -6.53
CA VAL A 193 8.79 -7.72 -7.60
C VAL A 193 9.56 -7.75 -8.92
N ASP A 194 10.78 -7.22 -8.93
CA ASP A 194 11.66 -7.22 -10.10
C ASP A 194 13.12 -7.41 -9.65
N LYS A 195 13.74 -8.51 -10.07
CA LYS A 195 15.11 -8.88 -9.68
C LYS A 195 16.17 -7.84 -10.07
N SER A 196 15.87 -6.98 -11.04
CA SER A 196 16.80 -5.97 -11.55
C SER A 196 16.88 -4.70 -10.70
N PHE A 197 16.09 -4.57 -9.62
CA PHE A 197 16.24 -3.46 -8.69
C PHE A 197 17.62 -3.43 -8.04
N ALA A 198 18.28 -2.28 -8.15
CA ALA A 198 19.54 -1.96 -7.52
C ALA A 198 19.52 -0.53 -6.96
N LEU A 199 20.27 -0.29 -5.88
CA LEU A 199 20.44 1.06 -5.34
C LEU A 199 21.28 1.92 -6.29
N VAL A 200 20.91 3.18 -6.41
CA VAL A 200 21.68 4.16 -7.18
C VAL A 200 22.94 4.56 -6.39
N GLN A 201 24.11 4.47 -7.01
CA GLN A 201 25.37 4.89 -6.37
C GLN A 201 25.31 6.39 -6.04
N GLY A 202 25.59 6.74 -4.77
CA GLY A 202 25.51 8.11 -4.28
C GLY A 202 24.09 8.60 -3.92
N GLN A 203 23.06 7.80 -4.19
CA GLN A 203 21.65 8.07 -3.83
C GLN A 203 21.02 6.82 -3.21
N LEU A 204 21.53 6.45 -2.03
CA LEU A 204 21.15 5.21 -1.35
C LEU A 204 19.69 5.17 -0.84
N TYR A 205 18.90 6.22 -1.10
CA TYR A 205 17.45 6.28 -0.84
C TYR A 205 16.61 5.91 -2.08
N THR A 206 17.26 5.71 -3.24
CA THR A 206 16.62 5.42 -4.53
C THR A 206 17.06 4.03 -5.00
N ALA A 207 16.09 3.20 -5.37
CA ALA A 207 16.33 1.98 -6.14
C ALA A 207 15.75 2.10 -7.53
N VAL A 208 16.48 1.65 -8.54
CA VAL A 208 16.08 1.67 -9.94
C VAL A 208 16.11 0.27 -10.53
N ASN A 209 15.13 -0.08 -11.35
CA ASN A 209 15.14 -1.35 -12.09
C ASN A 209 15.70 -1.18 -13.52
N SER A 210 15.86 -2.29 -14.24
CA SER A 210 16.36 -2.31 -15.63
C SER A 210 15.50 -1.55 -16.64
N GLN A 211 14.26 -1.21 -16.29
CA GLN A 211 13.36 -0.39 -17.12
C GLN A 211 13.42 1.09 -16.79
N GLY A 212 14.27 1.49 -15.84
CA GLY A 212 14.40 2.87 -15.37
C GLY A 212 13.20 3.33 -14.52
N PHE A 213 12.51 2.40 -13.85
CA PHE A 213 11.51 2.72 -12.84
C PHE A 213 12.19 2.90 -11.49
N GLU A 214 11.99 4.05 -10.87
CA GLU A 214 12.62 4.46 -9.62
C GLU A 214 11.65 4.29 -8.44
N VAL A 215 12.19 3.82 -7.31
CA VAL A 215 11.49 3.76 -6.03
C VAL A 215 12.31 4.57 -5.05
N ASP A 216 11.75 5.69 -4.62
CA ASP A 216 12.35 6.58 -3.64
C ASP A 216 11.76 6.30 -2.26
N ILE A 217 12.62 6.04 -1.28
CA ILE A 217 12.20 5.92 0.11
C ILE A 217 12.60 7.17 0.87
N LEU A 218 11.58 7.94 1.27
CA LEU A 218 11.73 9.24 1.92
C LEU A 218 11.50 9.12 3.44
N ARG A 219 12.17 9.96 4.24
CA ARG A 219 11.84 10.16 5.67
C ARG A 219 11.66 11.64 6.02
N ARG A 220 10.99 11.90 7.14
CA ARG A 220 10.94 13.22 7.77
C ARG A 220 12.33 13.74 8.20
N GLU A 221 12.45 15.07 8.28
CA GLU A 221 13.54 15.75 8.98
C GLU A 221 13.52 15.47 10.49
N GLN A 222 14.68 15.64 11.13
CA GLN A 222 14.97 15.20 12.50
C GLN A 222 14.19 15.95 13.58
N GLN A 223 13.96 15.26 14.71
CA GLN A 223 13.93 15.87 16.04
C GLN A 223 15.08 15.26 16.84
N GLU A 224 15.67 16.00 17.79
CA GLU A 224 16.97 15.81 18.48
C GLU A 224 17.28 14.40 19.06
N GLN A 225 16.35 13.45 19.04
CA GLN A 225 16.49 12.10 19.62
C GLN A 225 16.58 10.95 18.58
N ASP A 226 16.57 11.23 17.28
CA ASP A 226 16.68 10.18 16.26
C ASP A 226 18.17 9.87 15.91
N PRO A 227 18.66 8.62 16.12
CA PRO A 227 20.05 8.26 15.79
C PRO A 227 20.29 8.32 14.28
N HIS A 228 21.48 8.81 13.89
CA HIS A 228 21.84 9.08 12.50
C HIS A 228 23.26 8.58 12.16
N PRO A 229 23.47 8.01 10.96
CA PRO A 229 22.47 7.69 9.93
C PRO A 229 21.63 6.43 10.26
N ALA A 230 20.38 6.37 9.77
CA ALA A 230 19.44 5.29 10.10
C ALA A 230 19.27 4.35 8.91
N HIS A 231 19.66 3.10 9.11
CA HIS A 231 19.50 2.00 8.18
C HIS A 231 18.04 1.49 8.22
N LEU A 232 17.46 1.14 7.07
CA LEU A 232 16.11 0.55 7.02
C LEU A 232 16.05 -0.87 7.62
N SER A 233 17.21 -1.55 7.64
CA SER A 233 17.42 -2.90 8.19
C SER A 233 18.87 -3.06 8.69
N GLU A 234 19.24 -4.21 9.27
CA GLU A 234 20.63 -4.46 9.72
C GLU A 234 21.57 -4.92 8.57
N THR A 235 21.06 -5.12 7.34
CA THR A 235 21.83 -5.61 6.18
C THR A 235 22.62 -4.52 5.48
N GLU A 236 23.90 -4.73 5.16
CA GLU A 236 24.79 -3.72 4.53
C GLU A 236 24.31 -3.19 3.15
N GLU A 237 23.59 -4.01 2.37
CA GLU A 237 22.99 -3.63 1.07
C GLU A 237 21.51 -3.23 1.21
N ASP A 238 21.20 -2.22 2.03
CA ASP A 238 19.84 -1.68 2.11
C ASP A 238 19.82 -0.15 2.08
N PHE A 239 18.63 0.40 1.89
CA PHE A 239 18.41 1.83 1.71
C PHE A 239 18.93 2.67 2.90
N TRP A 240 19.64 3.74 2.57
CA TRP A 240 19.91 4.85 3.48
C TRP A 240 18.91 5.96 3.21
N VAL A 241 18.09 6.31 4.19
CA VAL A 241 16.96 7.21 3.96
C VAL A 241 17.40 8.67 4.03
N VAL A 242 17.06 9.48 3.02
CA VAL A 242 17.41 10.92 2.97
C VAL A 242 16.26 11.78 3.50
N GLN A 243 16.64 12.90 4.13
CA GLN A 243 15.74 13.85 4.75
C GLN A 243 14.92 14.56 3.65
N ALA A 244 13.59 14.52 3.75
CA ALA A 244 12.72 15.36 2.95
C ALA A 244 12.27 16.58 3.78
N ARG A 245 12.63 17.79 3.32
CA ARG A 245 12.21 19.06 3.93
C ARG A 245 10.70 19.09 4.13
N ASN A 246 10.27 19.46 5.34
CA ASN A 246 8.85 19.63 5.68
C ASN A 246 7.98 18.34 5.52
N ALA A 247 8.59 17.16 5.38
CA ALA A 247 7.84 15.90 5.31
C ALA A 247 7.14 15.54 6.64
N GLU A 248 7.47 16.23 7.73
CA GLU A 248 6.72 16.17 8.98
C GLU A 248 5.24 16.54 8.80
N GLN A 249 4.92 17.51 7.94
CA GLN A 249 3.54 17.84 7.56
C GLN A 249 2.83 16.67 6.86
N LEU A 250 3.54 15.90 6.03
CA LEU A 250 2.97 14.71 5.34
C LEU A 250 2.87 13.50 6.28
N VAL A 251 3.75 13.41 7.29
CA VAL A 251 3.72 12.35 8.30
C VAL A 251 2.60 12.56 9.32
N SER A 252 2.32 13.81 9.69
CA SER A 252 1.26 14.23 10.61
C SER A 252 -0.09 14.44 9.93
N ALA A 253 -0.12 14.64 8.61
CA ALA A 253 -1.35 14.78 7.85
C ALA A 253 -2.30 13.59 8.01
N GLN A 254 -3.60 13.89 7.92
CA GLN A 254 -4.64 12.90 7.79
C GLN A 254 -4.31 11.96 6.62
N ARG A 255 -4.50 10.65 6.84
CA ARG A 255 -4.27 9.63 5.82
C ARG A 255 -5.48 9.49 4.91
N PHE A 256 -5.22 9.13 3.67
CA PHE A 256 -6.19 8.74 2.68
C PHE A 256 -5.86 7.35 2.16
N SER A 257 -6.88 6.60 1.74
CA SER A 257 -6.73 5.23 1.27
C SER A 257 -7.72 4.96 0.15
N ALA A 258 -7.26 4.38 -0.94
CA ALA A 258 -8.12 3.95 -2.04
C ALA A 258 -7.61 2.63 -2.63
N ILE A 259 -8.52 1.86 -3.22
CA ILE A 259 -8.13 0.72 -4.07
C ILE A 259 -7.79 1.29 -5.43
N VAL A 260 -6.55 1.13 -5.86
CA VAL A 260 -6.11 1.56 -7.19
C VAL A 260 -6.09 0.37 -8.14
N VAL A 261 -6.28 0.65 -9.43
CA VAL A 261 -6.34 -0.35 -10.49
C VAL A 261 -5.24 -0.07 -11.51
N ALA A 262 -4.40 -1.06 -11.77
CA ALA A 262 -3.38 -0.99 -12.81
C ALA A 262 -4.00 -1.07 -14.21
N ALA A 263 -3.24 -0.64 -15.22
CA ALA A 263 -3.62 -0.89 -16.62
C ALA A 263 -3.78 -2.40 -16.94
N SER A 264 -3.10 -3.28 -16.20
CA SER A 264 -3.27 -4.74 -16.27
C SER A 264 -4.59 -5.23 -15.67
N GLY A 265 -5.32 -4.36 -14.97
CA GLY A 265 -6.53 -4.67 -14.20
C GLY A 265 -6.27 -5.16 -12.77
N GLN A 266 -5.02 -5.48 -12.43
CA GLN A 266 -4.62 -5.81 -11.05
C GLN A 266 -4.94 -4.65 -10.10
N MET A 267 -5.16 -4.98 -8.83
CA MET A 267 -5.55 -3.99 -7.83
C MET A 267 -4.64 -4.05 -6.62
N ALA A 268 -4.49 -2.92 -5.96
CA ALA A 268 -3.80 -2.82 -4.67
C ALA A 268 -4.44 -1.70 -3.83
N ARG A 269 -4.30 -1.79 -2.51
CA ARG A 269 -4.63 -0.68 -1.62
C ARG A 269 -3.46 0.31 -1.60
N MET A 270 -3.73 1.55 -1.98
CA MET A 270 -2.78 2.65 -1.89
C MET A 270 -3.10 3.50 -0.67
N HIS A 271 -2.19 3.52 0.30
CA HIS A 271 -2.21 4.48 1.40
C HIS A 271 -1.46 5.74 0.99
N THR A 272 -2.11 6.90 1.06
CA THR A 272 -1.52 8.19 0.69
C THR A 272 -1.92 9.27 1.71
N VAL A 273 -1.50 10.51 1.49
CA VAL A 273 -1.91 11.67 2.29
C VAL A 273 -3.28 12.17 1.85
N HIS A 274 -3.98 12.88 2.74
CA HIS A 274 -5.22 13.56 2.40
C HIS A 274 -5.04 14.50 1.19
N PRO A 275 -5.98 14.55 0.22
CA PRO A 275 -5.85 15.40 -0.97
C PRO A 275 -5.53 16.87 -0.64
N LEU A 276 -6.18 17.45 0.36
CA LEU A 276 -5.91 18.84 0.77
C LEU A 276 -4.53 19.02 1.42
N ALA A 277 -3.99 17.99 2.07
CA ALA A 277 -2.62 18.03 2.58
C ALA A 277 -1.61 17.95 1.41
N PHE A 278 -1.90 17.11 0.41
CA PHE A 278 -1.15 17.07 -0.85
C PHE A 278 -1.13 18.44 -1.54
N VAL A 279 -2.27 19.11 -1.68
CA VAL A 279 -2.38 20.45 -2.28
C VAL A 279 -1.51 21.46 -1.53
N LYS A 280 -1.63 21.52 -0.20
CA LYS A 280 -0.83 22.43 0.64
C LYS A 280 0.66 22.17 0.46
N PHE A 281 1.08 20.90 0.50
CA PHE A 281 2.47 20.52 0.35
C PHE A 281 3.02 20.86 -1.04
N LYS A 282 2.28 20.57 -2.11
CA LYS A 282 2.71 20.88 -3.49
C LYS A 282 2.84 22.38 -3.76
N ARG A 283 1.92 23.20 -3.24
CA ARG A 283 2.03 24.67 -3.31
C ARG A 283 3.27 25.19 -2.60
N TRP A 284 3.53 24.68 -1.39
CA TRP A 284 4.74 25.02 -0.66
C TRP A 284 6.02 24.55 -1.40
N LEU A 285 6.01 23.34 -1.96
CA LEU A 285 7.16 22.76 -2.65
C LEU A 285 7.55 23.54 -3.91
N GLY A 286 6.56 24.01 -4.68
CA GLY A 286 6.80 24.86 -5.86
C GLY A 286 7.38 26.24 -5.54
N GLN A 287 7.22 26.72 -4.30
CA GLN A 287 7.75 28.01 -3.85
C GLN A 287 9.19 27.93 -3.29
N GLN A 288 9.79 26.74 -3.20
CA GLN A 288 11.12 26.60 -2.62
C GLN A 288 12.21 27.15 -3.56
N PRO A 289 13.14 28.00 -3.07
CA PRO A 289 14.19 28.59 -3.91
C PRO A 289 15.12 27.58 -4.57
N ASP A 290 15.29 26.41 -3.96
CA ASP A 290 16.13 25.30 -4.44
C ASP A 290 15.33 24.23 -5.21
N ARG A 291 14.05 24.49 -5.51
CA ARG A 291 13.26 23.58 -6.32
C ARG A 291 13.76 23.56 -7.75
N ASP A 292 13.91 22.35 -8.30
CA ASP A 292 14.19 22.15 -9.73
C ASP A 292 13.18 22.95 -10.59
N PRO A 293 13.64 23.93 -11.40
CA PRO A 293 12.77 24.77 -12.21
C PRO A 293 11.85 23.97 -13.14
N LEU A 294 12.28 22.79 -13.60
CA LEU A 294 11.47 21.91 -14.45
C LEU A 294 10.31 21.25 -13.70
N LYS A 295 10.35 21.24 -12.36
CA LYS A 295 9.33 20.63 -11.50
C LYS A 295 8.35 21.64 -10.90
N VAL A 296 8.69 22.94 -10.87
CA VAL A 296 7.88 24.01 -10.26
C VAL A 296 6.48 24.10 -10.88
N GLU A 297 6.38 24.29 -12.20
CA GLU A 297 5.09 24.38 -12.92
C GLU A 297 4.25 23.13 -12.71
N ARG A 298 4.89 21.96 -12.68
CA ARG A 298 4.21 20.68 -12.44
C ARG A 298 3.66 20.58 -11.02
N ASP A 299 4.38 21.06 -10.01
CA ASP A 299 3.89 21.05 -8.63
C ASP A 299 2.66 21.97 -8.47
N HIS A 300 2.67 23.15 -9.10
CA HIS A 300 1.50 24.04 -9.14
C HIS A 300 0.31 23.41 -9.87
N LEU A 301 0.55 22.84 -11.05
CA LEU A 301 -0.49 22.15 -11.83
C LEU A 301 -1.11 20.99 -11.04
N GLN A 302 -0.29 20.16 -10.39
CA GLN A 302 -0.78 19.07 -9.55
C GLN A 302 -1.61 19.58 -8.36
N ALA A 303 -1.17 20.65 -7.69
CA ALA A 303 -1.90 21.23 -6.58
C ALA A 303 -3.28 21.76 -7.01
N ASP A 304 -3.33 22.53 -8.10
CA ASP A 304 -4.59 23.13 -8.55
C ASP A 304 -5.54 22.08 -9.13
N THR A 305 -5.00 21.06 -9.80
CA THR A 305 -5.80 19.94 -10.29
C THR A 305 -6.41 19.15 -9.15
N VAL A 306 -5.64 18.80 -8.12
CA VAL A 306 -6.18 18.06 -6.96
C VAL A 306 -7.15 18.91 -6.14
N ALA A 307 -6.91 20.21 -6.00
CA ALA A 307 -7.84 21.12 -5.33
C ALA A 307 -9.21 21.12 -6.03
N ARG A 308 -9.22 21.28 -7.36
CA ARG A 308 -10.44 21.21 -8.16
C ARG A 308 -11.10 19.84 -8.13
N LEU A 309 -10.32 18.76 -8.11
CA LEU A 309 -10.85 17.39 -8.01
C LEU A 309 -11.63 17.22 -6.70
N VAL A 310 -11.11 17.76 -5.59
CA VAL A 310 -11.81 17.74 -4.30
C VAL A 310 -13.09 18.56 -4.36
N GLU A 311 -13.04 19.77 -4.90
CA GLU A 311 -14.21 20.65 -4.99
C GLU A 311 -15.32 20.06 -5.89
N GLU A 312 -14.96 19.49 -7.03
CA GLU A 312 -15.92 19.02 -8.04
C GLU A 312 -16.41 17.58 -7.80
N TYR A 313 -15.56 16.67 -7.28
CA TYR A 313 -15.87 15.22 -7.21
C TYR A 313 -15.80 14.62 -5.81
N LEU A 314 -15.05 15.22 -4.88
CA LEU A 314 -14.89 14.71 -3.51
C LEU A 314 -15.23 15.78 -2.44
N PRO A 315 -16.36 16.52 -2.54
CA PRO A 315 -16.65 17.64 -1.64
C PRO A 315 -16.78 17.22 -0.17
N GLN A 316 -17.08 15.94 0.10
CA GLN A 316 -17.06 15.36 1.44
C GLN A 316 -15.70 15.46 2.14
N LEU A 317 -14.60 15.66 1.40
CA LEU A 317 -13.24 15.83 1.94
C LEU A 317 -12.89 17.29 2.27
N LEU A 318 -13.78 18.25 2.01
CA LEU A 318 -13.59 19.65 2.38
C LEU A 318 -13.84 19.92 3.86
N GLN A 319 -14.63 19.07 4.51
CA GLN A 319 -14.89 19.18 5.94
C GLN A 319 -13.79 18.47 6.72
N PRO A 320 -13.25 19.05 7.81
CA PRO A 320 -12.44 18.28 8.73
C PRO A 320 -13.33 17.15 9.27
N THR A 321 -12.91 15.90 9.08
CA THR A 321 -13.53 14.76 9.77
C THR A 321 -13.52 15.06 11.27
N ALA A 322 -14.71 15.15 11.86
CA ALA A 322 -14.91 15.37 13.29
C ALA A 322 -14.19 14.33 14.16
#